data_AF-A0A1C6UCL8-F1
#
_entry.id   AF-A0A1C6UCL8-F1
#
_cell.length_a   1.000
_cell.length_b   1.000
_cell.length_c   1.000
_cell.angle_alpha   90.00
_cell.angle_beta   90.00
_cell.angle_gamma   90.00
#
_symmetry.space_group_name_H-M   'P 1'
#
loop_
_entity.id
_entity.type
_entity.pdbx_description
1 polymer ?
#
loop_
_entity_poly.entity_id
_entity_poly.type
_entity_poly.pdbx_seq_one_letter_code
_entity_poly.pdbx_strand_id
1 'polypeptide(L)'
;MVHVKAPCPDEYHLVAPDHIGFGNSAAPPVGEFDYSFERLTEITLGLLDTLGIDRFALYLHDYGAPIGLRIASRHPERVTALVTQSGNAYTEGFTPFWDVLFAHAKDRAAHEPEVRRLLAAEATHWQYTHGVPADRLDRVAPETWHLDQAGLDRPGNAEIQLQLFWDYQFNLDVYPDFQRYLREHRPPTLVTWGRHDEIAGLIRDFLRRVRQGLVIRP
;
A
#
# COMPACT_ATOMS: atom_id res chain seq x y z
N MET A 1 1.62 7.88 -2.32
CA MET A 1 2.34 9.14 -2.64
C MET A 1 2.58 9.19 -4.15
N VAL A 2 2.26 10.30 -4.81
CA VAL A 2 2.41 10.50 -6.25
C VAL A 2 3.48 11.56 -6.48
N HIS A 3 4.51 11.25 -7.26
CA HIS A 3 5.53 12.21 -7.67
C HIS A 3 5.20 12.74 -9.06
N VAL A 4 4.89 14.03 -9.17
CA VAL A 4 4.69 14.72 -10.43
C VAL A 4 6.00 15.38 -10.82
N LYS A 5 6.46 15.22 -12.06
CA LYS A 5 7.65 15.95 -12.52
C LYS A 5 7.28 17.42 -12.75
N ALA A 6 7.99 18.34 -12.10
CA ALA A 6 7.80 19.77 -12.31
C ALA A 6 8.36 20.19 -13.69
N PRO A 7 8.02 21.38 -14.22
CA PRO A 7 8.60 21.87 -15.47
C PRO A 7 10.12 22.10 -15.42
N CYS A 8 10.76 22.06 -14.23
CA CYS A 8 12.21 22.07 -14.09
C CYS A 8 12.75 20.63 -14.10
N PRO A 9 13.80 20.30 -14.88
CA PRO A 9 14.32 18.94 -15.00
C PRO A 9 14.76 18.28 -13.68
N ASP A 10 15.11 19.08 -12.67
CA ASP A 10 15.67 18.64 -11.38
C ASP A 10 14.69 18.76 -10.20
N GLU A 11 13.43 19.16 -10.43
CA GLU A 11 12.44 19.34 -9.37
C GLU A 11 11.22 18.41 -9.57
N TYR A 12 10.73 17.84 -8.47
CA TYR A 12 9.49 17.08 -8.42
C TYR A 12 8.45 17.86 -7.61
N HIS A 13 7.23 17.93 -8.13
CA HIS A 13 6.05 18.32 -7.37
C HIS A 13 5.48 17.07 -6.69
N LEU A 14 5.55 17.02 -5.37
CA LEU A 14 5.03 15.91 -4.59
C LEU A 14 3.54 16.08 -4.27
N VAL A 15 2.74 15.05 -4.56
CA VAL A 15 1.32 14.96 -4.19
C VAL A 15 1.12 13.72 -3.33
N ALA A 16 0.91 13.89 -2.03
CA ALA A 16 0.72 12.79 -1.08
C ALA A 16 -0.68 12.89 -0.45
N PRO A 17 -1.73 12.38 -1.12
CA PRO A 17 -3.08 12.45 -0.57
C PRO A 17 -3.29 11.37 0.49
N ASP A 18 -4.07 11.71 1.51
CA ASP A 18 -4.66 10.73 2.41
C ASP A 18 -5.88 10.09 1.72
N HIS A 19 -5.94 8.76 1.69
CA HIS A 19 -7.11 8.04 1.18
C HIS A 19 -8.34 8.30 2.07
N ILE A 20 -9.55 8.18 1.52
CA ILE A 20 -10.78 8.23 2.33
C ILE A 20 -10.71 7.13 3.40
N GLY A 21 -10.96 7.50 4.66
CA GLY A 21 -10.74 6.64 5.83
C GLY A 21 -9.36 6.77 6.49
N PHE A 22 -8.44 7.56 5.93
CA PHE A 22 -7.05 7.66 6.43
C PHE A 22 -6.67 9.11 6.73
N GLY A 23 -5.61 9.27 7.54
CA GLY A 23 -4.98 10.56 7.84
C GLY A 23 -5.98 11.66 8.19
N ASN A 24 -5.91 12.77 7.46
CA ASN A 24 -6.81 13.93 7.62
C ASN A 24 -7.98 13.95 6.63
N SER A 25 -8.11 12.91 5.79
CA SER A 25 -9.25 12.77 4.88
C SER A 25 -10.52 12.40 5.64
N ALA A 26 -11.66 12.65 4.99
CA ALA A 26 -12.97 12.22 5.49
C ALA A 26 -12.96 10.71 5.74
N ALA A 27 -13.64 10.28 6.80
CA ALA A 27 -13.81 8.88 7.18
C ALA A 27 -15.30 8.61 7.45
N PRO A 28 -16.16 8.66 6.42
CA PRO A 28 -17.58 8.32 6.57
C PRO A 28 -17.73 6.90 7.14
N PRO A 29 -18.75 6.62 7.96
CA PRO A 29 -18.97 5.30 8.52
C PRO A 29 -19.12 4.22 7.43
N VAL A 30 -18.73 2.99 7.77
CA VAL A 30 -19.05 1.82 6.93
C VAL A 30 -20.58 1.75 6.76
N GLY A 31 -21.03 1.61 5.51
CA GLY A 31 -22.45 1.65 5.13
C GLY A 31 -22.87 2.96 4.45
N GLU A 32 -22.16 4.06 4.70
CA GLU A 32 -22.34 5.33 3.96
C GLU A 32 -21.32 5.48 2.82
N PHE A 33 -20.21 4.76 2.90
CA PHE A 33 -19.17 4.71 1.88
C PHE A 33 -18.73 3.27 1.63
N ASP A 34 -18.51 2.93 0.36
CA ASP A 34 -17.99 1.63 -0.05
C ASP A 34 -16.46 1.62 0.03
N TYR A 35 -15.94 1.09 1.15
CA TYR A 35 -14.51 0.93 1.36
C TYR A 35 -14.00 -0.29 0.59
N SER A 36 -13.54 -0.04 -0.64
CA SER A 36 -12.84 -1.02 -1.47
C SER A 36 -11.60 -0.41 -2.12
N PHE A 37 -10.60 -1.24 -2.43
CA PHE A 37 -9.41 -0.80 -3.16
C PHE A 37 -9.76 -0.25 -4.55
N GLU A 38 -10.85 -0.76 -5.14
CA GLU A 38 -11.41 -0.23 -6.36
C GLU A 38 -11.90 1.20 -6.18
N ARG A 39 -12.76 1.44 -5.18
CA ARG A 39 -13.30 2.77 -4.92
C ARG A 39 -12.22 3.79 -4.56
N LEU A 40 -11.23 3.38 -3.76
CA LEU A 40 -10.08 4.24 -3.42
C LEU A 40 -9.23 4.57 -4.65
N THR A 41 -9.15 3.65 -5.62
CA THR A 41 -8.49 3.90 -6.92
C THR A 41 -9.24 4.95 -7.73
N GLU A 42 -10.56 4.85 -7.85
CA GLU A 42 -11.38 5.82 -8.58
C GLU A 42 -11.24 7.24 -8.00
N ILE A 43 -11.27 7.36 -6.67
CA ILE A 43 -11.11 8.65 -5.99
C ILE A 43 -9.71 9.23 -6.21
N THR A 44 -8.68 8.39 -6.15
CA THR A 44 -7.30 8.82 -6.41
C THR A 44 -7.14 9.32 -7.84
N LEU A 45 -7.72 8.63 -8.83
CA LEU A 45 -7.74 9.09 -10.22
C LEU A 45 -8.48 10.43 -10.37
N GLY A 46 -9.69 10.54 -9.78
CA GLY A 46 -10.46 11.77 -9.82
C GLY A 46 -9.74 12.96 -9.19
N LEU A 47 -8.96 12.73 -8.12
CA LEU A 47 -8.09 13.76 -7.54
C LEU A 47 -7.00 14.18 -8.54
N LEU A 48 -6.30 13.23 -9.16
CA LEU A 48 -5.25 13.54 -10.14
C LEU A 48 -5.80 14.34 -11.33
N ASP A 49 -7.00 14.00 -11.79
CA ASP A 49 -7.67 14.70 -12.87
C ASP A 49 -8.10 16.12 -12.44
N THR A 50 -8.62 16.27 -11.21
CA THR A 50 -8.97 17.58 -10.63
C THR A 50 -7.74 18.50 -10.51
N LEU A 51 -6.58 17.93 -10.20
CA LEU A 51 -5.31 18.64 -10.11
C LEU A 51 -4.63 18.86 -11.48
N GLY A 52 -5.18 18.30 -12.58
CA GLY A 52 -4.60 18.40 -13.92
C GLY A 52 -3.27 17.65 -14.08
N ILE A 53 -3.09 16.55 -13.35
CA ILE A 53 -1.83 15.78 -13.32
C ILE A 53 -1.88 14.64 -14.31
N ASP A 54 -1.54 14.88 -15.58
CA ASP A 54 -1.71 13.85 -16.63
C ASP A 54 -0.60 12.79 -16.67
N ARG A 55 0.60 13.12 -16.21
CA ARG A 55 1.76 12.21 -16.20
C ARG A 55 2.53 12.28 -14.89
N PHE A 56 2.82 11.13 -14.30
CA PHE A 56 3.41 11.05 -12.97
C PHE A 56 4.19 9.75 -12.73
N ALA A 57 5.12 9.80 -11.78
CA ALA A 57 5.72 8.62 -11.18
C ALA A 57 4.92 8.24 -9.92
N LEU A 58 4.72 6.94 -9.71
CA LEU A 58 3.99 6.42 -8.56
C LEU A 58 4.96 5.92 -7.50
N TYR A 59 4.73 6.34 -6.24
CA TYR A 59 5.32 5.71 -5.07
C TYR A 59 4.25 4.89 -4.35
N LEU A 60 4.48 3.58 -4.31
CA LEU A 60 3.56 2.56 -3.84
C LEU A 60 4.08 1.99 -2.51
N HIS A 61 3.26 2.06 -1.48
CA HIS A 61 3.56 1.50 -0.16
C HIS A 61 2.30 0.90 0.44
N ASP A 62 2.39 -0.34 0.93
CA ASP A 62 1.29 -1.07 1.56
C ASP A 62 -0.01 -1.01 0.70
N TYR A 63 -1.13 -0.51 1.23
CA TYR A 63 -2.39 -0.28 0.50
C TYR A 63 -2.26 0.60 -0.74
N GLY A 64 -1.23 1.44 -0.80
CA GLY A 64 -0.90 2.20 -2.00
C GLY A 64 -0.50 1.31 -3.19
N ALA A 65 -0.03 0.09 -2.96
CA ALA A 65 0.33 -0.85 -4.02
C ALA A 65 -0.88 -1.35 -4.82
N PRO A 66 -1.93 -1.97 -4.23
CA PRO A 66 -3.12 -2.35 -4.98
C PRO A 66 -3.83 -1.16 -5.63
N ILE A 67 -3.77 0.05 -5.05
CA ILE A 67 -4.35 1.26 -5.64
C ILE A 67 -3.54 1.72 -6.85
N GLY A 68 -2.24 1.96 -6.67
CA GLY A 68 -1.40 2.50 -7.74
C GLY A 68 -1.14 1.51 -8.87
N LEU A 69 -1.12 0.19 -8.61
CA LEU A 69 -1.03 -0.80 -9.67
C LEU A 69 -2.31 -0.88 -10.52
N ARG A 70 -3.50 -0.64 -9.94
CA ARG A 70 -4.74 -0.47 -10.72
C ARG A 70 -4.66 0.77 -11.61
N ILE A 71 -4.19 1.89 -11.07
CA ILE A 71 -3.96 3.11 -11.87
C ILE A 71 -3.02 2.79 -13.03
N ALA A 72 -1.88 2.15 -12.74
CA ALA A 72 -0.87 1.84 -13.74
C ALA A 72 -1.36 0.86 -14.81
N SER A 73 -2.13 -0.17 -14.44
CA SER A 73 -2.66 -1.15 -15.39
C SER A 73 -3.79 -0.61 -16.25
N ARG A 74 -4.57 0.36 -15.75
CA ARG A 74 -5.68 1.00 -16.50
C ARG A 74 -5.23 2.15 -17.39
N HIS A 75 -4.25 2.93 -16.91
CA HIS A 75 -3.77 4.15 -17.54
C HIS A 75 -2.24 4.11 -17.70
N PRO A 76 -1.69 3.10 -18.42
CA PRO A 76 -0.25 2.92 -18.56
C PRO A 76 0.45 4.15 -19.13
N GLU A 77 -0.22 4.92 -19.99
CA GLU A 77 0.26 6.14 -20.62
C GLU A 77 0.56 7.28 -19.64
N ARG A 78 -0.07 7.27 -18.46
CA ARG A 78 0.11 8.29 -17.42
C ARG A 78 1.30 8.01 -16.51
N VAL A 79 1.73 6.76 -16.40
CA VAL A 79 2.77 6.34 -15.45
C VAL A 79 4.16 6.42 -16.09
N THR A 80 5.01 7.29 -15.55
CA THR A 80 6.38 7.50 -16.06
C THR A 80 7.43 6.65 -15.34
N ALA A 81 7.17 6.26 -14.09
CA ALA A 81 8.04 5.40 -13.29
C ALA A 81 7.26 4.81 -12.11
N LEU A 82 7.77 3.72 -11.55
CA LEU A 82 7.28 3.10 -10.32
C LEU A 82 8.38 3.08 -9.26
N VAL A 83 8.03 3.42 -8.03
CA VAL A 83 8.79 3.10 -6.83
C VAL A 83 7.86 2.26 -5.96
N THR A 84 8.25 1.04 -5.61
CA THR A 84 7.47 0.20 -4.69
C THR A 84 8.28 -0.12 -3.44
N GLN A 85 7.68 0.16 -2.29
CA GLN A 85 8.18 -0.20 -0.96
C GLN A 85 7.18 -1.17 -0.34
N SER A 86 7.60 -2.40 -0.05
CA SER A 86 6.74 -3.42 0.59
C SER A 86 5.35 -3.61 -0.06
N GLY A 87 5.23 -3.32 -1.36
CA GLY A 87 3.99 -3.46 -2.12
C GLY A 87 3.89 -4.82 -2.82
N ASN A 88 2.78 -5.54 -2.62
CA ASN A 88 2.60 -6.88 -3.18
C ASN A 88 1.78 -6.89 -4.49
N ALA A 89 2.20 -7.73 -5.44
CA ALA A 89 1.51 -8.01 -6.71
C ALA A 89 1.54 -9.51 -7.11
N TYR A 90 1.97 -10.36 -6.18
CA TYR A 90 2.23 -11.79 -6.38
C TYR A 90 1.83 -12.56 -5.13
N THR A 91 1.27 -13.76 -5.29
CA THR A 91 0.83 -14.56 -4.14
C THR A 91 2.00 -15.07 -3.30
N GLU A 92 3.18 -15.21 -3.91
CA GLU A 92 4.44 -15.56 -3.23
C GLU A 92 4.92 -14.50 -2.24
N GLY A 93 4.37 -13.28 -2.31
CA GLY A 93 4.65 -12.19 -1.39
C GLY A 93 3.87 -12.24 -0.08
N PHE A 94 2.95 -13.20 0.10
CA PHE A 94 2.22 -13.36 1.36
C PHE A 94 3.03 -14.18 2.36
N THR A 95 3.27 -13.59 3.53
CA THR A 95 3.91 -14.23 4.70
C THR A 95 2.84 -14.84 5.61
N PRO A 96 3.21 -15.61 6.66
CA PRO A 96 2.27 -16.10 7.65
C PRO A 96 1.42 -15.02 8.34
N PHE A 97 1.84 -13.75 8.32
CA PHE A 97 1.03 -12.62 8.79
C PHE A 97 -0.35 -12.56 8.09
N TRP A 98 -0.41 -12.95 6.81
CA TRP A 98 -1.65 -12.88 6.02
C TRP A 98 -2.62 -14.02 6.29
N ASP A 99 -2.21 -15.08 6.99
CA ASP A 99 -3.06 -16.26 7.23
C ASP A 99 -4.34 -15.88 7.97
N VAL A 100 -4.24 -15.01 8.99
CA VAL A 100 -5.41 -14.50 9.74
C VAL A 100 -6.32 -13.64 8.87
N LEU A 101 -5.75 -12.82 7.98
CA LEU A 101 -6.52 -11.96 7.07
C LEU A 101 -7.28 -12.80 6.03
N PHE A 102 -6.65 -13.86 5.49
CA PHE A 102 -7.32 -14.78 4.57
C PHE A 102 -8.34 -15.69 5.26
N ALA A 103 -8.13 -16.05 6.52
CA ALA A 103 -9.15 -16.74 7.32
C ALA A 103 -10.37 -15.84 7.53
N HIS A 104 -10.15 -14.58 7.89
CA HIS A 104 -11.19 -13.56 8.01
C HIS A 104 -11.93 -13.25 6.70
N ALA A 105 -11.22 -13.26 5.57
CA ALA A 105 -11.84 -13.11 4.26
C ALA A 105 -12.92 -14.19 3.98
N LYS A 106 -12.67 -15.43 4.45
CA LYS A 106 -13.56 -16.60 4.28
C LYS A 106 -14.70 -16.64 5.31
N ASP A 107 -14.41 -16.31 6.56
CA ASP A 107 -15.39 -16.25 7.65
C ASP A 107 -15.11 -15.03 8.55
N ARG A 108 -15.80 -13.94 8.26
CA ARG A 108 -15.60 -12.67 8.97
C ARG A 108 -15.94 -12.81 10.45
N ALA A 109 -17.10 -13.38 10.75
CA ALA A 109 -17.61 -13.44 12.12
C ALA A 109 -16.68 -14.28 13.02
N ALA A 110 -16.12 -15.38 12.50
CA ALA A 110 -15.24 -16.25 13.26
C ALA A 110 -13.87 -15.61 13.57
N HIS A 111 -13.31 -14.83 12.64
CA HIS A 111 -11.92 -14.36 12.74
C HIS A 111 -11.76 -12.85 13.00
N GLU A 112 -12.84 -12.06 12.95
CA GLU A 112 -12.80 -10.62 13.22
C GLU A 112 -12.14 -10.27 14.58
N PRO A 113 -12.38 -10.99 15.69
CA PRO A 113 -11.71 -10.69 16.96
C PRO A 113 -10.18 -10.78 16.89
N GLU A 114 -9.64 -11.64 16.03
CA GLU A 114 -8.19 -11.79 15.84
C GLU A 114 -7.65 -10.66 14.95
N VAL A 115 -8.34 -10.35 13.85
CA VAL A 115 -7.97 -9.24 12.95
C VAL A 115 -8.03 -7.89 13.67
N ARG A 116 -9.01 -7.66 14.55
CA ARG A 116 -9.09 -6.42 15.35
C ARG A 116 -7.86 -6.21 16.24
N ARG A 117 -7.16 -7.27 16.66
CA ARG A 117 -5.93 -7.13 17.45
C ARG A 117 -4.78 -6.53 16.65
N LEU A 118 -4.80 -6.64 15.32
CA LEU A 118 -3.81 -6.01 14.44
C LEU A 118 -3.90 -4.47 14.45
N LEU A 119 -5.01 -3.92 14.96
CA LEU A 119 -5.27 -2.48 15.08
C LEU A 119 -4.94 -1.92 16.47
N ALA A 120 -4.52 -2.77 17.41
CA ALA A 120 -4.17 -2.36 18.77
C ALA A 120 -2.78 -1.70 18.81
N ALA A 121 -2.56 -0.82 19.79
CA ALA A 121 -1.30 -0.10 19.96
C ALA A 121 -0.05 -1.00 19.98
N GLU A 122 -0.11 -2.16 20.64
CA GLU A 122 1.01 -3.12 20.60
C GLU A 122 1.27 -3.69 19.20
N ALA A 123 0.22 -3.96 18.43
CA ALA A 123 0.37 -4.44 17.06
C ALA A 123 0.92 -3.34 16.15
N THR A 124 0.45 -2.10 16.29
CA THR A 124 0.98 -0.95 15.56
C THR A 124 2.44 -0.70 15.90
N HIS A 125 2.82 -0.70 17.18
CA HIS A 125 4.23 -0.62 17.59
C HIS A 125 5.07 -1.77 17.01
N TRP A 126 4.55 -3.00 17.02
CA TRP A 126 5.21 -4.14 16.41
C TRP A 126 5.43 -3.95 14.90
N GLN A 127 4.45 -3.43 14.15
CA GLN A 127 4.58 -3.13 12.72
C GLN A 127 5.75 -2.17 12.41
N TYR A 128 6.05 -1.25 13.33
CA TYR A 128 7.15 -0.29 13.17
C TYR A 128 8.53 -0.81 13.62
N THR A 129 8.56 -1.82 14.49
CA THR A 129 9.79 -2.26 15.16
C THR A 129 10.23 -3.68 14.78
N HIS A 130 9.33 -4.51 14.25
CA HIS A 130 9.69 -5.86 13.80
C HIS A 130 10.74 -5.79 12.68
N GLY A 131 11.65 -6.76 12.66
CA GLY A 131 12.71 -6.82 11.67
C GLY A 131 13.78 -5.72 11.77
N VAL A 132 13.62 -4.71 12.63
CA VAL A 132 14.65 -3.70 12.90
C VAL A 132 15.74 -4.31 13.79
N PRO A 133 17.02 -4.24 13.40
CA PRO A 133 18.12 -4.71 14.26
C PRO A 133 18.12 -4.03 15.63
N ALA A 134 18.43 -4.80 16.68
CA ALA A 134 18.41 -4.30 18.06
C ALA A 134 19.30 -3.07 18.29
N ASP A 135 20.42 -2.96 17.57
CA ASP A 135 21.36 -1.83 17.61
C ASP A 135 20.87 -0.59 16.81
N ARG A 136 19.66 -0.64 16.26
CA ARG A 136 19.02 0.42 15.48
C ARG A 136 17.60 0.75 15.93
N LEU A 137 17.04 0.05 16.92
CA LEU A 137 15.68 0.28 17.40
C LEU A 137 15.48 1.71 17.93
N ASP A 138 16.54 2.29 18.51
CA ASP A 138 16.58 3.69 18.98
C ASP A 138 16.45 4.73 17.86
N ARG A 139 16.57 4.31 16.60
CA ARG A 139 16.40 5.17 15.42
C ARG A 139 14.97 5.22 14.89
N VAL A 140 14.09 4.36 15.39
CA VAL A 140 12.66 4.41 15.04
C VAL A 140 12.01 5.47 15.92
N ALA A 141 11.63 6.59 15.30
CA ALA A 141 11.04 7.72 15.99
C ALA A 141 9.66 7.34 16.57
N PRO A 142 9.43 7.45 17.89
CA PRO A 142 8.16 7.05 18.51
C PRO A 142 6.92 7.72 17.96
N GLU A 143 7.08 8.92 17.42
CA GLU A 143 6.01 9.68 16.78
C GLU A 143 5.37 8.90 15.63
N THR A 144 6.08 7.98 14.96
CA THR A 144 5.54 7.27 13.79
C THR A 144 4.36 6.37 14.14
N TRP A 145 4.52 5.45 15.09
CA TRP A 145 3.43 4.55 15.50
C TRP A 145 2.38 5.27 16.35
N HIS A 146 2.74 6.34 17.07
CA HIS A 146 1.76 7.13 17.82
C HIS A 146 0.80 7.88 16.88
N LEU A 147 1.31 8.48 15.80
CA LEU A 147 0.49 9.18 14.81
C LEU A 147 -0.43 8.19 14.08
N ASP A 148 0.08 7.04 13.68
CA ASP A 148 -0.73 6.00 13.05
C ASP A 148 -1.79 5.45 14.00
N GLN A 149 -1.43 5.17 15.26
CA GLN A 149 -2.40 4.69 16.25
C GLN A 149 -3.49 5.73 16.51
N ALA A 150 -3.16 7.02 16.55
CA ALA A 150 -4.17 8.08 16.69
C ALA A 150 -5.16 8.10 15.53
N GLY A 151 -4.70 7.77 14.31
CA GLY A 151 -5.57 7.56 13.15
C GLY A 151 -6.43 6.30 13.28
N LEU A 152 -5.84 5.20 13.75
CA LEU A 152 -6.53 3.93 13.99
C LEU A 152 -7.62 4.02 15.07
N ASP A 153 -7.39 4.81 16.11
CA ASP A 153 -8.30 5.02 17.24
C ASP A 153 -9.46 5.98 16.93
N ARG A 154 -9.49 6.59 15.73
CA ARG A 154 -10.62 7.42 15.31
C ARG A 154 -11.93 6.62 15.35
N PRO A 155 -13.04 7.18 15.86
CA PRO A 155 -14.32 6.49 15.90
C PRO A 155 -14.73 5.94 14.53
N GLY A 156 -15.08 4.65 14.46
CA GLY A 156 -15.48 3.96 13.23
C GLY A 156 -14.33 3.48 12.35
N ASN A 157 -13.08 3.84 12.66
CA ASN A 157 -11.96 3.47 11.78
C ASN A 157 -11.59 1.98 11.87
N ALA A 158 -11.81 1.33 13.01
CA ALA A 158 -11.65 -0.11 13.12
C ALA A 158 -12.55 -0.86 12.13
N GLU A 159 -13.80 -0.41 11.96
CA GLU A 159 -14.75 -0.98 11.01
C GLU A 159 -14.29 -0.74 9.56
N ILE A 160 -13.73 0.44 9.27
CA ILE A 160 -13.14 0.76 7.97
C ILE A 160 -11.97 -0.18 7.65
N GLN A 161 -11.03 -0.37 8.57
CA GLN A 161 -9.87 -1.24 8.37
C GLN A 161 -10.30 -2.70 8.23
N LEU A 162 -11.26 -3.18 9.02
CA LEU A 162 -11.82 -4.53 8.86
C LEU A 162 -12.47 -4.74 7.49
N GLN A 163 -13.16 -3.72 6.98
CA GLN A 163 -13.74 -3.75 5.66
C GLN A 163 -12.66 -3.83 4.58
N LEU A 164 -11.59 -3.03 4.68
CA LEU A 164 -10.47 -3.07 3.73
C LEU A 164 -9.64 -4.36 3.81
N PHE A 165 -9.41 -4.91 5.02
CA PHE A 165 -8.78 -6.22 5.19
C PHE A 165 -9.59 -7.32 4.52
N TRP A 166 -10.92 -7.29 4.63
CA TRP A 166 -11.79 -8.23 3.94
C TRP A 166 -11.79 -8.02 2.42
N ASP A 167 -11.84 -6.76 1.95
CA ASP A 167 -11.83 -6.40 0.52
C ASP A 167 -10.51 -6.80 -0.17
N TYR A 168 -9.40 -6.85 0.57
CA TYR A 168 -8.08 -7.15 0.01
C TYR A 168 -8.05 -8.46 -0.81
N GLN A 169 -8.88 -9.44 -0.50
CA GLN A 169 -8.97 -10.69 -1.27
C GLN A 169 -9.23 -10.46 -2.77
N PHE A 170 -9.99 -9.42 -3.12
CA PHE A 170 -10.31 -9.10 -4.52
C PHE A 170 -9.12 -8.48 -5.27
N ASN A 171 -8.07 -8.04 -4.56
CA ASN A 171 -6.82 -7.67 -5.20
C ASN A 171 -6.19 -8.86 -5.94
N LEU A 172 -6.39 -10.09 -5.45
CA LEU A 172 -5.78 -11.28 -6.05
C LEU A 172 -6.29 -11.54 -7.47
N ASP A 173 -7.57 -11.23 -7.73
CA ASP A 173 -8.21 -11.43 -9.03
C ASP A 173 -7.60 -10.51 -10.11
N VAL A 174 -7.07 -9.36 -9.72
CA VAL A 174 -6.48 -8.37 -10.64
C VAL A 174 -4.96 -8.42 -10.72
N TYR A 175 -4.29 -9.28 -9.94
CA TYR A 175 -2.84 -9.49 -10.05
C TYR A 175 -2.38 -9.88 -11.46
N PRO A 176 -3.09 -10.73 -12.24
CA PRO A 176 -2.71 -11.01 -13.62
C PRO A 176 -2.62 -9.77 -14.51
N ASP A 177 -3.47 -8.76 -14.28
CA ASP A 177 -3.45 -7.50 -15.02
C ASP A 177 -2.27 -6.63 -14.63
N PHE A 178 -1.95 -6.53 -13.33
CA PHE A 178 -0.75 -5.84 -12.85
C PHE A 178 0.52 -6.45 -13.46
N GLN A 179 0.59 -7.78 -13.45
CA GLN A 179 1.72 -8.51 -13.99
C GLN A 179 1.81 -8.38 -15.51
N ARG A 180 0.68 -8.30 -16.22
CA ARG A 180 0.65 -8.01 -17.67
C ARG A 180 1.19 -6.62 -17.94
N TYR A 181 0.71 -5.60 -17.22
CA TYR A 181 1.20 -4.23 -17.31
C TYR A 181 2.72 -4.15 -17.14
N LEU A 182 3.26 -4.75 -16.07
CA LEU A 182 4.71 -4.75 -15.77
C LEU A 182 5.53 -5.43 -16.88
N ARG A 183 5.01 -6.50 -17.50
CA ARG A 183 5.70 -7.23 -18.59
C ARG A 183 5.72 -6.46 -19.91
N GLU A 184 4.60 -5.82 -20.24
CA GLU A 184 4.39 -5.15 -21.53
C GLU A 184 4.97 -3.74 -21.56
N HIS A 185 4.70 -2.93 -20.54
CA HIS A 185 5.07 -1.51 -20.51
C HIS A 185 6.46 -1.27 -19.92
N ARG A 186 6.90 -2.14 -19.01
CA ARG A 186 8.25 -2.10 -18.39
C ARG A 186 8.66 -0.70 -17.95
N PRO A 187 7.84 0.02 -17.16
CA PRO A 187 8.20 1.35 -16.70
C PRO A 187 9.52 1.29 -15.89
N PRO A 188 10.35 2.34 -15.90
CA PRO A 188 11.45 2.46 -14.96
C PRO A 188 10.94 2.19 -13.55
N THR A 189 11.51 1.19 -12.87
CA THR A 189 10.99 0.68 -11.60
C THR A 189 12.09 0.53 -10.56
N LEU A 190 11.93 1.19 -9.43
CA LEU A 190 12.72 0.97 -8.21
C LEU A 190 11.93 0.09 -7.25
N VAL A 191 12.56 -0.97 -6.76
CA VAL A 191 11.96 -1.90 -5.78
C VAL A 191 12.78 -1.83 -4.50
N THR A 192 12.14 -1.41 -3.43
CA THR A 192 12.72 -1.33 -2.07
C THR A 192 11.97 -2.29 -1.16
N TRP A 193 12.70 -3.01 -0.31
CA TRP A 193 12.10 -4.04 0.54
C TRP A 193 12.85 -4.18 1.86
N GLY A 194 12.12 -4.40 2.95
CA GLY A 194 12.73 -4.71 4.24
C GLY A 194 13.39 -6.08 4.22
N ARG A 195 14.67 -6.16 4.61
CA ARG A 195 15.41 -7.45 4.66
C ARG A 195 14.74 -8.47 5.59
N HIS A 196 14.08 -7.97 6.64
CA HIS A 196 13.41 -8.74 7.69
C HIS A 196 11.91 -8.41 7.74
N ASP A 197 11.32 -8.05 6.60
CA ASP A 197 9.89 -7.75 6.50
C ASP A 197 9.08 -9.04 6.72
N GLU A 198 8.26 -9.05 7.78
CA GLU A 198 7.40 -10.16 8.18
C GLU A 198 5.97 -10.01 7.66
N ILE A 199 5.63 -8.87 7.03
CA ILE A 199 4.30 -8.59 6.48
C ILE A 199 4.33 -8.82 4.98
N ALA A 200 5.26 -8.20 4.27
CA ALA A 200 5.40 -8.34 2.83
C ALA A 200 6.63 -9.21 2.52
N GLY A 201 6.42 -10.40 1.96
CA GLY A 201 7.49 -11.33 1.62
C GLY A 201 8.26 -10.90 0.37
N LEU A 202 9.58 -11.09 0.35
CA LEU A 202 10.41 -10.72 -0.80
C LEU A 202 10.07 -11.58 -2.03
N ILE A 203 9.52 -10.95 -3.06
CA ILE A 203 9.12 -11.63 -4.31
C ILE A 203 10.34 -11.75 -5.24
N ARG A 204 11.11 -12.84 -5.10
CA ARG A 204 12.35 -13.05 -5.86
C ARG A 204 12.14 -13.06 -7.38
N ASP A 205 10.98 -13.52 -7.85
CA ASP A 205 10.66 -13.56 -9.29
C ASP A 205 10.25 -12.21 -9.87
N PHE A 206 9.69 -11.31 -9.05
CA PHE A 206 9.49 -9.91 -9.42
C PHE A 206 10.84 -9.22 -9.65
N LEU A 207 11.80 -9.42 -8.73
CA LEU A 207 13.15 -8.85 -8.85
C LEU A 207 13.91 -9.35 -10.08
N ARG A 208 13.74 -10.61 -10.49
CA ARG A 208 14.36 -11.15 -11.71
C ARG A 208 13.83 -10.50 -13.00
N ARG A 209 12.58 -10.01 -12.97
CA ARG A 209 11.88 -9.45 -14.14
C ARG A 209 12.09 -7.94 -14.26
N VAL A 210 12.33 -7.24 -13.16
CA VAL A 210 12.71 -5.81 -13.15
C VAL A 210 14.22 -5.70 -13.42
N ARG A 211 14.63 -5.81 -14.69
CA ARG A 211 16.04 -5.90 -15.13
C ARG A 211 16.88 -4.61 -14.95
N GLN A 212 16.38 -3.55 -14.30
CA GLN A 212 17.12 -2.30 -14.03
C GLN A 212 16.74 -1.65 -12.67
N GLY A 213 16.37 -2.45 -11.66
CA GLY A 213 16.11 -1.94 -10.31
C GLY A 213 17.33 -2.07 -9.41
N LEU A 214 17.84 -0.95 -8.89
CA LEU A 214 18.80 -0.96 -7.79
C LEU A 214 18.08 -1.56 -6.57
N VAL A 215 18.40 -2.81 -6.20
CA VAL A 215 17.99 -3.33 -4.89
C VAL A 215 18.87 -2.65 -3.86
N ILE A 216 18.41 -1.52 -3.31
CA ILE A 216 19.06 -0.88 -2.17
C ILE A 216 18.86 -1.82 -0.98
N ARG A 217 19.91 -2.58 -0.66
CA ARG A 217 19.98 -3.36 0.57
C ARG A 217 20.55 -2.46 1.66
N PRO A 218 19.77 -2.03 2.67
CA PRO A 218 20.32 -1.39 3.86
C PRO A 218 21.14 -2.37 4.71
#